data_AF-A0A7U9NBX3-F1
#
_entry.id   AF-A0A7U9NBX3-F1
#
_cell.length_a   1.000
_cell.length_b   1.000
_cell.length_c   1.000
_cell.angle_alpha   90.00
_cell.angle_beta   90.00
_cell.angle_gamma   90.00
#
_symmetry.space_group_name_H-M   'P 1'
#
loop_
_entity.id
_entity.type
_entity.pdbx_description
1 polymer ?
#
loop_
_entity_poly.entity_id
_entity_poly.type
_entity_poly.pdbx_seq_one_letter_code
_entity_poly.pdbx_strand_id
1 'polypeptide(L)'
;MVEVKTEVETEVIVKPRLNILYMVVYELAEQFGASTSCLETIRKGILEKQYIKKITLRYYNGKNEIVGEVYFDIDWKKYEINATDEKGAEFKINCKKATYSQISEMGEAIVKYVNKMRHDLDIVDISEWYTFVDCNSLDGVKYEDIQNYLGTVSSEEKASYNISPNFKHNFEMVFGILDELTIGIRKK
;
A
#
# COMPACT_ATOMS: atom_id res chain seq x y z
N MET A 1 19.15 43.98 29.08
CA MET A 1 19.20 42.76 28.26
C MET A 1 18.35 41.71 28.94
N VAL A 2 17.17 41.41 28.40
CA VAL A 2 16.47 40.15 28.61
C VAL A 2 15.84 39.81 27.27
N GLU A 3 16.49 38.92 26.51
CA GLU A 3 15.86 38.28 25.36
C GLU A 3 14.92 37.21 25.91
N VAL A 4 13.62 37.42 25.75
CA VAL A 4 12.63 36.35 25.93
C VAL A 4 12.61 35.56 24.63
N LYS A 5 13.33 34.44 24.59
CA LYS A 5 13.11 33.41 23.58
C LYS A 5 11.91 32.59 24.03
N THR A 6 10.75 32.87 23.45
CA THR A 6 9.67 31.88 23.40
C THR A 6 10.09 30.80 22.40
N GLU A 7 10.61 29.70 22.89
CA GLU A 7 10.65 28.45 22.15
C GLU A 7 9.20 28.00 21.94
N VAL A 8 8.72 28.18 20.71
CA VAL A 8 7.49 27.52 20.28
C VAL A 8 7.86 26.05 20.16
N GLU A 9 7.38 25.21 21.09
CA GLU A 9 7.39 23.76 20.94
C GLU A 9 6.57 23.39 19.70
N THR A 10 7.23 23.35 18.56
CA THR A 10 6.74 22.58 17.42
C THR A 10 6.99 21.12 17.71
N GLU A 11 6.03 20.45 18.35
CA GLU A 11 5.92 18.99 18.32
C GLU A 11 5.74 18.56 16.86
N VAL A 12 6.85 18.30 16.17
CA VAL A 12 6.82 17.58 14.90
C VAL A 12 6.73 16.10 15.25
N ILE A 13 5.50 15.58 15.32
CA ILE A 13 5.26 14.14 15.35
C ILE A 13 5.65 13.57 13.98
N VAL A 14 6.95 13.33 13.79
CA VAL A 14 7.40 12.37 12.78
C VAL A 14 6.78 11.06 13.23
N LYS A 15 5.95 10.41 12.40
CA LYS A 15 5.34 9.11 12.71
C LYS A 15 6.21 8.01 12.08
N PRO A 16 7.24 7.46 12.77
CA PRO A 16 8.04 6.35 12.29
C PRO A 16 7.19 5.23 11.67
N ARG A 17 6.08 4.87 12.33
CA ARG A 17 5.15 3.84 11.85
C ARG A 17 4.55 4.16 10.47
N LEU A 18 4.16 5.43 10.22
CA LEU A 18 3.63 5.84 8.91
C LEU A 18 4.69 5.68 7.81
N ASN A 19 5.93 6.09 8.11
CA ASN A 19 7.04 5.94 7.18
C ASN A 19 7.30 4.47 6.87
N ILE A 20 7.26 3.59 7.88
CA ILE A 20 7.47 2.16 7.67
C ILE A 20 6.33 1.56 6.85
N LEU A 21 5.08 1.88 7.18
CA LEU A 21 3.91 1.46 6.41
C LEU A 21 4.04 1.88 4.93
N TYR A 22 4.34 3.15 4.70
CA TYR A 22 4.59 3.69 3.35
C TYR A 22 5.73 2.94 2.64
N MET A 23 6.90 2.80 3.26
CA MET A 23 8.07 2.16 2.64
C MET A 23 7.77 0.72 2.23
N VAL A 24 7.04 -0.02 3.07
CA VAL A 24 6.69 -1.42 2.79
C VAL A 24 5.74 -1.53 1.62
N VAL A 25 4.67 -0.72 1.61
CA VAL A 25 3.71 -0.71 0.51
C VAL A 25 4.39 -0.26 -0.78
N TYR A 26 5.24 0.76 -0.72
CA TYR A 26 6.01 1.27 -1.85
C TYR A 26 6.93 0.20 -2.44
N GLU A 27 7.82 -0.36 -1.63
CA GLU A 27 8.81 -1.34 -2.08
C GLU A 27 8.12 -2.60 -2.63
N LEU A 28 7.08 -3.10 -1.96
CA LEU A 28 6.36 -4.28 -2.44
C LEU A 28 5.57 -3.98 -3.73
N ALA A 29 4.89 -2.84 -3.82
CA ALA A 29 4.19 -2.44 -5.04
C ALA A 29 5.15 -2.34 -6.23
N GLU A 30 6.34 -1.76 -6.02
CA GLU A 30 7.40 -1.71 -7.03
C GLU A 30 7.83 -3.13 -7.46
N GLN A 31 8.12 -4.02 -6.50
CA GLN A 31 8.46 -5.41 -6.81
C GLN A 31 7.34 -6.15 -7.55
N PHE A 32 6.09 -5.78 -7.29
CA PHE A 32 4.91 -6.38 -7.91
C PHE A 32 4.53 -5.78 -9.26
N GLY A 33 5.32 -4.81 -9.75
CA GLY A 33 5.20 -4.22 -11.08
C GLY A 33 4.29 -3.00 -11.18
N ALA A 34 4.02 -2.32 -10.06
CA ALA A 34 3.29 -1.05 -10.09
C ALA A 34 4.03 0.02 -10.93
N SER A 35 3.28 0.84 -11.64
CA SER A 35 3.82 1.96 -12.42
C SER A 35 4.42 3.05 -11.53
N THR A 36 5.30 3.89 -12.12
CA THR A 36 5.83 5.07 -11.43
C THR A 36 4.73 6.01 -10.95
N SER A 37 3.63 6.15 -11.72
CA SER A 37 2.44 6.90 -11.29
C SER A 37 1.80 6.30 -10.04
N CYS A 38 1.67 4.98 -9.97
CA CYS A 38 1.14 4.31 -8.79
C CYS A 38 2.02 4.54 -7.55
N LEU A 39 3.35 4.46 -7.70
CA LEU A 39 4.29 4.72 -6.62
C LEU A 39 4.19 6.16 -6.08
N GLU A 40 3.95 7.13 -6.94
CA GLU A 40 3.67 8.52 -6.53
C GLU A 40 2.30 8.66 -5.85
N THR A 41 1.27 7.97 -6.34
CA THR A 41 -0.04 7.90 -5.70
C THR A 41 0.05 7.26 -4.31
N ILE A 42 0.87 6.22 -4.12
CA ILE A 42 1.17 5.61 -2.82
C ILE A 42 1.79 6.63 -1.87
N ARG A 43 2.80 7.37 -2.33
CA ARG A 43 3.46 8.42 -1.54
C ARG A 43 2.45 9.47 -1.08
N LYS A 44 1.68 10.05 -2.00
CA LYS A 44 0.66 11.07 -1.69
C LYS A 44 -0.47 10.54 -0.81
N GLY A 45 -0.99 9.37 -1.16
CA GLY A 45 -2.20 8.82 -0.58
C GLY A 45 -2.00 8.05 0.73
N ILE A 46 -0.79 7.60 1.05
CA ILE A 46 -0.48 6.95 2.32
C ILE A 46 0.31 7.90 3.22
N LEU A 47 1.45 8.41 2.74
CA LEU A 47 2.36 9.19 3.59
C LEU A 47 1.88 10.62 3.84
N GLU A 48 1.41 11.33 2.80
CA GLU A 48 1.05 12.76 2.93
C GLU A 48 -0.36 12.96 3.49
N LYS A 49 -1.34 12.16 3.04
CA LYS A 49 -2.77 12.40 3.33
C LYS A 49 -3.55 11.22 3.88
N GLN A 50 -3.01 10.00 3.87
CA GLN A 50 -3.70 8.80 4.38
C GLN A 50 -5.09 8.55 3.75
N TYR A 51 -5.28 8.98 2.49
CA TYR A 51 -6.52 8.85 1.74
C TYR A 51 -6.75 7.46 1.17
N ILE A 52 -5.70 6.65 1.00
CA ILE A 52 -5.81 5.34 0.36
C ILE A 52 -6.13 4.28 1.41
N LYS A 53 -7.28 3.63 1.29
CA LYS A 53 -7.61 2.43 2.07
C LYS A 53 -7.03 1.18 1.42
N LYS A 54 -7.22 1.02 0.11
CA LYS A 54 -6.81 -0.18 -0.62
C LYS A 54 -6.17 0.15 -1.95
N ILE A 55 -5.09 -0.56 -2.29
CA ILE A 55 -4.46 -0.56 -3.60
C ILE A 55 -4.60 -1.97 -4.15
N THR A 56 -5.03 -2.13 -5.40
CA THR A 56 -5.13 -3.43 -6.08
C THR A 56 -4.41 -3.36 -7.41
N LEU A 57 -3.39 -4.19 -7.59
CA LEU A 57 -2.71 -4.43 -8.85
C LEU A 57 -3.40 -5.60 -9.53
N ARG A 58 -4.06 -5.35 -10.66
CA ARG A 58 -4.71 -6.39 -11.47
C ARG A 58 -3.76 -6.81 -12.58
N TYR A 59 -3.63 -8.11 -12.78
CA TYR A 59 -2.75 -8.69 -13.77
C TYR A 59 -3.55 -9.26 -14.93
N TYR A 60 -3.21 -8.81 -16.14
CA TYR A 60 -3.90 -9.15 -17.37
C TYR A 60 -3.02 -10.01 -18.26
N ASN A 61 -3.63 -11.04 -18.85
CA ASN A 61 -3.00 -11.86 -19.88
C ASN A 61 -3.16 -11.22 -21.28
N GLY A 62 -2.58 -11.85 -22.31
CA GLY A 62 -2.68 -11.39 -23.70
C GLY A 62 -4.10 -11.34 -24.29
N LYS A 63 -5.13 -11.83 -23.58
CA LYS A 63 -6.54 -11.77 -23.96
C LYS A 63 -7.31 -10.66 -23.24
N ASN A 64 -6.62 -9.81 -22.49
CA ASN A 64 -7.23 -8.77 -21.64
C ASN A 64 -8.18 -9.35 -20.56
N GLU A 65 -7.84 -10.51 -20.02
CA GLU A 65 -8.56 -11.12 -18.90
C GLU A 65 -7.76 -10.96 -17.61
N ILE A 66 -8.44 -10.68 -16.50
CA ILE A 66 -7.80 -10.61 -15.18
C ILE A 66 -7.51 -12.04 -14.72
N VAL A 67 -6.24 -12.37 -14.56
CA VAL A 67 -5.78 -13.72 -14.16
C VAL A 67 -5.22 -13.77 -12.73
N GLY A 68 -5.05 -12.61 -12.11
CA GLY A 68 -4.62 -12.48 -10.72
C GLY A 68 -4.69 -11.04 -10.25
N GLU A 69 -4.75 -10.87 -8.93
CA GLU A 69 -4.70 -9.59 -8.24
C GLU A 69 -3.74 -9.69 -7.06
N VAL A 70 -3.01 -8.61 -6.82
CA VAL A 70 -2.33 -8.35 -5.55
C VAL A 70 -2.93 -7.10 -4.95
N TYR A 71 -3.22 -7.10 -3.65
CA TYR A 71 -3.70 -5.90 -2.98
C TYR A 71 -3.02 -5.64 -1.66
N PHE A 72 -3.04 -4.36 -1.30
CA PHE A 72 -2.66 -3.80 -0.02
C PHE A 72 -3.92 -3.20 0.59
N ASP A 73 -4.36 -3.68 1.75
CA ASP A 73 -5.50 -3.14 2.50
C ASP A 73 -5.00 -2.58 3.83
N ILE A 74 -5.29 -1.31 4.09
CA ILE A 74 -4.80 -0.54 5.24
C ILE A 74 -5.97 -0.24 6.15
N ASP A 75 -5.91 -0.77 7.37
CA ASP A 75 -6.83 -0.41 8.45
C ASP A 75 -6.33 0.84 9.19
N TRP A 76 -6.78 2.01 8.73
CA TRP A 76 -6.40 3.29 9.32
C TRP A 76 -6.83 3.46 10.78
N LYS A 77 -7.92 2.83 11.22
CA LYS A 77 -8.35 2.87 12.63
C LYS A 77 -7.37 2.10 13.51
N LYS A 78 -6.96 0.91 13.04
CA LYS A 78 -5.96 0.11 13.72
C LYS A 78 -4.60 0.78 13.73
N TYR A 79 -4.21 1.40 12.61
CA TYR A 79 -3.02 2.25 12.54
C TYR A 79 -3.04 3.37 13.59
N GLU A 80 -4.15 4.10 13.73
CA GLU A 80 -4.27 5.18 14.72
C GLU A 80 -4.03 4.67 16.15
N ILE A 81 -4.65 3.55 16.53
CA ILE A 81 -4.43 2.91 17.85
C ILE A 81 -2.95 2.52 18.02
N ASN A 82 -2.37 1.84 17.03
CA ASN A 82 -0.99 1.38 17.09
C ASN A 82 0.04 2.52 17.07
N ALA A 83 -0.29 3.64 16.43
CA ALA A 83 0.55 4.81 16.37
C ALA A 83 0.54 5.61 17.69
N THR A 84 -0.51 5.48 18.50
CA THR A 84 -0.59 6.09 19.83
C THR A 84 0.05 5.26 20.94
N ASP A 85 0.24 3.95 20.72
CA ASP A 85 0.88 3.03 21.67
C ASP A 85 2.43 3.03 21.54
N GLU A 86 3.14 2.69 22.63
CA GLU A 86 4.62 2.61 22.69
C GLU A 86 5.24 1.67 21.63
N LYS A 87 4.46 0.75 21.04
CA LYS A 87 4.88 -0.09 19.90
C LYS A 87 5.23 0.72 18.63
N GLY A 88 4.83 1.99 18.54
CA GLY A 88 5.18 2.90 17.45
C GLY A 88 6.54 3.61 17.60
N ALA A 89 7.18 3.52 18.77
CA ALA A 89 8.22 4.46 19.17
C ALA A 89 9.59 4.24 18.51
N GLU A 90 10.01 3.00 18.18
CA GLU A 90 11.35 2.76 17.62
C GLU A 90 11.37 1.63 16.58
N PHE A 91 11.39 2.00 15.30
CA PHE A 91 11.73 1.10 14.21
C PHE A 91 13.20 1.27 13.84
N LYS A 92 14.02 0.24 14.10
CA LYS A 92 15.42 0.22 13.66
C LYS A 92 15.50 -0.41 12.27
N ILE A 93 15.55 0.44 11.25
CA ILE A 93 15.64 -0.01 9.84
C ILE A 93 17.02 0.33 9.29
N ASN A 94 17.63 -0.65 8.63
CA ASN A 94 18.82 -0.43 7.84
C ASN A 94 18.42 -0.04 6.42
N CYS A 95 18.63 1.23 6.05
CA CYS A 95 18.29 1.77 4.73
C CYS A 95 19.07 1.12 3.56
N LYS A 96 20.07 0.26 3.83
CA LYS A 96 20.80 -0.50 2.80
C LYS A 96 20.13 -1.83 2.44
N LYS A 97 19.05 -2.19 3.13
CA LYS A 97 18.27 -3.41 2.89
C LYS A 97 16.82 -3.02 2.63
N ALA A 98 16.09 -3.87 1.92
CA ALA A 98 14.66 -3.69 1.74
C ALA A 98 13.96 -3.66 3.11
N THR A 99 13.02 -2.75 3.27
CA THR A 99 12.21 -2.62 4.47
C THR A 99 11.34 -3.85 4.68
N TYR A 100 10.66 -4.34 3.63
CA TYR A 100 9.76 -5.49 3.73
C TYR A 100 10.45 -6.77 4.25
N SER A 101 11.74 -6.98 3.94
CA SER A 101 12.49 -8.17 4.38
C SER A 101 13.04 -8.04 5.79
N GLN A 102 13.16 -6.81 6.30
CA GLN A 102 13.58 -6.56 7.68
C GLN A 102 12.44 -6.68 8.67
N ILE A 103 11.21 -6.43 8.23
CA ILE A 103 10.02 -6.44 9.10
C ILE A 103 9.19 -7.73 9.01
N SER A 104 9.46 -8.58 8.02
CA SER A 104 8.76 -9.85 7.84
C SER A 104 9.62 -10.86 7.06
N GLU A 105 9.83 -12.04 7.64
CA GLU A 105 10.47 -13.17 6.95
C GLU A 105 9.68 -13.61 5.70
N MET A 106 8.36 -13.37 5.71
CA MET A 106 7.49 -13.69 4.58
C MET A 106 7.61 -12.66 3.43
N GLY A 107 8.22 -11.50 3.66
CA GLY A 107 8.38 -10.44 2.66
C GLY A 107 9.16 -10.90 1.42
N GLU A 108 10.22 -11.67 1.58
CA GLU A 108 10.94 -12.24 0.42
C GLU A 108 10.15 -13.37 -0.26
N ALA A 109 9.42 -14.16 0.53
CA ALA A 109 8.64 -15.27 0.01
C ALA A 109 7.49 -14.79 -0.89
N ILE A 110 6.81 -13.70 -0.51
CA ILE A 110 5.76 -13.09 -1.34
C ILE A 110 6.31 -12.55 -2.65
N VAL A 111 7.45 -11.86 -2.64
CA VAL A 111 8.09 -11.34 -3.87
C VAL A 111 8.42 -12.50 -4.83
N LYS A 112 9.01 -13.58 -4.30
CA LYS A 112 9.30 -14.78 -5.10
C LYS A 112 8.02 -15.40 -5.67
N TYR A 113 6.95 -15.48 -4.88
CA TYR A 113 5.68 -16.02 -5.34
C TYR A 113 5.04 -15.16 -6.43
N VAL A 114 4.95 -13.83 -6.25
CA VAL A 114 4.37 -12.91 -7.24
C VAL A 114 5.13 -12.99 -8.55
N ASN A 115 6.46 -12.97 -8.51
CA ASN A 115 7.28 -13.05 -9.72
C ASN A 115 7.10 -14.39 -10.45
N LYS A 116 7.01 -15.49 -9.71
CA LYS A 116 6.69 -16.80 -10.28
C LYS A 116 5.29 -16.81 -10.90
N MET A 117 4.29 -16.30 -10.19
CA MET A 117 2.91 -16.23 -10.66
C MET A 117 2.79 -15.40 -11.93
N ARG A 118 3.47 -14.25 -12.00
CA ARG A 118 3.49 -13.39 -13.19
C ARG A 118 4.05 -14.12 -14.42
N HIS A 119 5.10 -14.91 -14.23
CA HIS A 119 5.65 -15.76 -15.28
C HIS A 119 4.70 -16.90 -15.66
N ASP A 120 4.15 -17.63 -14.68
CA ASP A 120 3.28 -18.80 -14.91
C ASP A 120 1.91 -18.44 -15.54
N LEU A 121 1.51 -17.17 -15.49
CA LEU A 121 0.23 -16.65 -16.00
C LEU A 121 0.36 -15.82 -17.29
N ASP A 122 1.56 -15.71 -17.87
CA ASP A 122 1.83 -14.92 -19.08
C ASP A 122 1.28 -13.48 -18.97
N ILE A 123 1.59 -12.80 -17.86
CA ILE A 123 1.12 -11.44 -17.62
C ILE A 123 1.76 -10.47 -18.61
N VAL A 124 0.92 -9.76 -19.36
CA VAL A 124 1.36 -8.76 -20.35
C VAL A 124 1.12 -7.34 -19.87
N ASP A 125 0.17 -7.14 -18.95
CA ASP A 125 -0.21 -5.83 -18.45
C ASP A 125 -0.63 -5.85 -16.97
N ILE A 126 -0.44 -4.72 -16.31
CA ILE A 126 -0.74 -4.51 -14.90
C ILE A 126 -1.49 -3.18 -14.78
N SER A 127 -2.71 -3.19 -14.25
CA SER A 127 -3.47 -1.96 -13.97
C SER A 127 -3.71 -1.78 -12.47
N GLU A 128 -3.58 -0.55 -11.99
CA GLU A 128 -3.72 -0.21 -10.58
C GLU A 128 -5.08 0.41 -10.26
N TRP A 129 -5.67 -0.05 -9.17
CA TRP A 129 -6.98 0.35 -8.69
C TRP A 129 -6.89 0.80 -7.24
N TYR A 130 -7.61 1.86 -6.90
CA TYR A 130 -7.59 2.45 -5.57
C TYR A 130 -8.98 2.46 -4.97
N THR A 131 -9.05 2.14 -3.68
CA THR A 131 -10.20 2.44 -2.84
C THR A 131 -9.76 3.46 -1.81
N PHE A 132 -10.46 4.59 -1.74
CA PHE A 132 -10.18 5.62 -0.76
C PHE A 132 -10.90 5.36 0.55
N VAL A 133 -10.40 5.99 1.61
CA VAL A 133 -11.10 6.04 2.91
C VAL A 133 -12.47 6.70 2.75
N ASP A 134 -13.38 6.38 3.67
CA ASP A 134 -14.71 7.00 3.67
C ASP A 134 -14.59 8.51 3.90
N CYS A 135 -14.99 9.32 2.92
CA CYS A 135 -14.94 10.77 3.02
C CYS A 135 -15.77 11.30 4.20
N ASN A 136 -16.80 10.58 4.66
CA ASN A 136 -17.56 10.96 5.86
C ASN A 136 -16.71 10.95 7.15
N SER A 137 -15.59 10.23 7.14
CA SER A 137 -14.63 10.23 8.24
C SER A 137 -13.59 11.35 8.16
N LEU A 138 -13.57 12.11 7.06
CA LEU A 138 -12.65 13.21 6.82
C LEU A 138 -13.41 14.54 6.85
N ASP A 139 -13.10 15.38 7.83
CA ASP A 139 -13.81 16.64 8.03
C ASP A 139 -13.70 17.55 6.78
N GLY A 140 -14.84 17.77 6.11
CA GLY A 140 -14.96 18.66 4.95
C GLY A 140 -14.33 18.16 3.64
N VAL A 141 -13.78 16.95 3.58
CA VAL A 141 -13.13 16.42 2.35
C VAL A 141 -14.15 15.67 1.49
N LYS A 142 -14.21 15.98 0.18
CA LYS A 142 -15.03 15.22 -0.78
C LYS A 142 -14.18 14.22 -1.55
N TYR A 143 -14.86 13.23 -2.11
CA TYR A 143 -14.23 12.20 -2.94
C TYR A 143 -13.47 12.79 -4.15
N GLU A 144 -14.03 13.81 -4.77
CA GLU A 144 -13.42 14.53 -5.90
C GLU A 144 -12.11 15.23 -5.50
N ASP A 145 -12.03 15.75 -4.27
CA ASP A 145 -10.81 16.41 -3.77
C ASP A 145 -9.67 15.40 -3.64
N ILE A 146 -9.98 14.19 -3.17
CA ILE A 146 -9.03 13.07 -3.09
C ILE A 146 -8.56 12.69 -4.50
N GLN A 147 -9.49 12.52 -5.44
CA GLN A 147 -9.16 12.16 -6.82
C GLN A 147 -8.26 13.18 -7.50
N ASN A 148 -8.58 14.46 -7.37
CA ASN A 148 -7.80 15.56 -7.92
C ASN A 148 -6.39 15.61 -7.31
N TYR A 149 -6.28 15.43 -5.99
CA TYR A 149 -4.99 15.42 -5.30
C TYR A 149 -4.09 14.27 -5.74
N LEU A 150 -4.68 13.07 -5.85
CA LEU A 150 -3.98 11.84 -6.22
C LEU A 150 -3.79 11.68 -7.74
N GLY A 151 -4.43 12.53 -8.55
CA GLY A 151 -4.38 12.44 -10.01
C GLY A 151 -5.09 11.20 -10.57
N THR A 152 -6.11 10.70 -9.86
CA THR A 152 -6.85 9.49 -10.23
C THR A 152 -8.20 9.83 -10.83
N VAL A 153 -8.73 8.96 -11.68
CA VAL A 153 -10.08 9.08 -12.25
C VAL A 153 -10.91 7.85 -11.92
N SER A 154 -12.23 8.02 -11.85
CA SER A 154 -13.13 6.89 -11.73
C SER A 154 -13.11 6.07 -13.02
N SER A 155 -12.99 4.76 -12.88
CA SER A 155 -13.04 3.82 -13.99
C SER A 155 -13.97 2.66 -13.64
N GLU A 156 -14.57 2.07 -14.66
CA GLU A 156 -15.33 0.83 -14.54
C GLU A 156 -14.48 -0.30 -15.09
N GLU A 157 -14.33 -1.38 -14.31
CA GLU A 157 -13.64 -2.57 -14.78
C GLU A 157 -14.52 -3.32 -15.77
N LYS A 158 -14.01 -3.50 -16.98
CA LYS A 158 -14.74 -4.17 -18.09
C LYS A 158 -14.14 -5.52 -18.43
N ALA A 159 -12.94 -5.83 -17.93
CA ALA A 159 -12.32 -7.12 -18.15
C ALA A 159 -13.02 -8.22 -17.33
N SER A 160 -13.14 -9.39 -17.94
CA SER A 160 -13.60 -10.60 -17.26
C SER A 160 -12.45 -11.26 -16.49
N TYR A 161 -12.79 -11.89 -15.36
CA TYR A 161 -11.86 -12.75 -14.63
C TYR A 161 -11.68 -14.08 -15.34
N ASN A 162 -10.44 -14.50 -15.54
CA ASN A 162 -10.09 -15.84 -15.97
C ASN A 162 -9.58 -16.65 -14.77
N ILE A 163 -10.31 -17.72 -14.46
CA ILE A 163 -9.90 -18.70 -13.47
C ILE A 163 -8.84 -19.61 -14.11
N SER A 164 -7.63 -19.10 -14.25
CA SER A 164 -6.53 -19.89 -14.78
C SER A 164 -6.20 -21.04 -13.82
N PRO A 165 -6.11 -22.30 -14.30
CA PRO A 165 -5.66 -23.42 -13.47
C PRO A 165 -4.20 -23.29 -13.04
N ASN A 166 -3.44 -22.40 -13.68
CA ASN A 166 -2.05 -22.11 -13.31
C ASN A 166 -1.95 -21.21 -12.06
N PHE A 167 -3.05 -20.55 -11.64
CA PHE A 167 -3.09 -19.82 -10.39
C PHE A 167 -3.20 -20.79 -9.22
N LYS A 168 -2.13 -20.92 -8.42
CA LYS A 168 -2.00 -22.00 -7.44
C LYS A 168 -2.70 -21.70 -6.12
N HIS A 169 -2.44 -20.55 -5.53
CA HIS A 169 -2.87 -20.25 -4.15
C HIS A 169 -3.34 -18.82 -3.99
N ASN A 170 -4.51 -18.65 -3.37
CA ASN A 170 -4.85 -17.40 -2.72
C ASN A 170 -4.12 -17.37 -1.39
N PHE A 171 -3.62 -16.22 -0.98
CA PHE A 171 -3.18 -16.03 0.39
C PHE A 171 -3.38 -14.59 0.82
N GLU A 172 -3.54 -14.43 2.13
CA GLU A 172 -3.51 -13.15 2.81
C GLU A 172 -2.45 -13.24 3.90
N MET A 173 -1.73 -12.15 4.08
CA MET A 173 -0.73 -12.04 5.12
C MET A 173 -0.89 -10.71 5.84
N VAL A 174 -0.74 -10.78 7.15
CA VAL A 174 -0.68 -9.61 8.02
C VAL A 174 0.74 -9.56 8.57
N PHE A 175 1.40 -8.42 8.44
CA PHE A 175 2.74 -8.26 8.96
C PHE A 175 2.65 -8.08 10.47
N GLY A 176 3.30 -8.93 11.27
CA GLY A 176 3.16 -8.87 12.73
C GLY A 176 3.53 -7.50 13.31
N ILE A 177 4.49 -6.80 12.69
CA ILE A 177 4.91 -5.45 13.08
C ILE A 177 3.95 -4.36 12.55
N LEU A 178 3.33 -4.57 11.39
CA LEU A 178 2.36 -3.67 10.74
C LEU A 178 1.02 -4.40 10.58
N ASP A 179 0.36 -4.65 11.71
CA ASP A 179 -0.82 -5.49 11.71
C ASP A 179 -2.10 -4.76 11.25
N GLU A 180 -1.99 -3.46 10.94
CA GLU A 180 -2.93 -2.68 10.12
C GLU A 180 -2.83 -2.97 8.62
N LEU A 181 -1.72 -3.58 8.15
CA LEU A 181 -1.48 -3.84 6.75
C LEU A 181 -1.78 -5.31 6.43
N THR A 182 -2.78 -5.52 5.58
CA THR A 182 -3.04 -6.82 4.97
C THR A 182 -2.58 -6.80 3.52
N ILE A 183 -1.73 -7.75 3.15
CA ILE A 183 -1.35 -7.98 1.77
C ILE A 183 -1.99 -9.28 1.31
N GLY A 184 -2.71 -9.24 0.20
CA GLY A 184 -3.38 -10.42 -0.33
C GLY A 184 -3.09 -10.64 -1.80
N ILE A 185 -3.06 -11.92 -2.19
CA ILE A 185 -2.99 -12.36 -3.57
C ILE A 185 -4.18 -13.26 -3.85
N ARG A 186 -4.94 -12.93 -4.89
CA ARG A 186 -6.19 -13.63 -5.23
C ARG A 186 -6.48 -13.59 -6.72
N LYS A 187 -7.55 -14.26 -7.14
CA LYS A 187 -8.02 -14.27 -8.54
C LYS A 187 -9.37 -13.57 -8.79
N LYS A 188 -9.92 -12.82 -7.82
CA LYS A 188 -11.36 -12.55 -7.67
C LYS A 188 -11.74 -11.08 -7.60
#